data_AF-A0A4Z0QIY8-F1
#
_entry.id   AF-A0A4Z0QIY8-F1
#
_cell.length_a   1.000
_cell.length_b   1.000
_cell.length_c   1.000
_cell.angle_alpha   90.00
_cell.angle_beta   90.00
_cell.angle_gamma   90.00
#
_symmetry.space_group_name_H-M   'P 1'
#
loop_
_entity.id
_entity.type
_entity.pdbx_description
1 polymer ?
#
loop_
_entity_poly.entity_id
_entity_poly.type
_entity_poly.pdbx_seq_one_letter_code
_entity_poly.pdbx_strand_id
1 'polypeptide(L)'
;MKVIDILNQLDEKGQLVALYRSGCINVRTYAYRDVYLRWQTLRASMRYYEDNAGAVRQVAAEMEISVPSVYRAIAGMEKTTEA
;
A
#
# COMPACT_ATOMS: atom_id res chain seq x y z
N MET A 1 0.69 -3.67 23.67
CA MET A 1 1.86 -4.11 22.90
C MET A 1 1.68 -3.60 21.48
N LYS A 2 2.59 -2.77 20.98
CA LYS A 2 2.43 -2.18 19.65
C LYS A 2 2.82 -3.24 18.62
N VAL A 3 2.20 -3.17 17.44
CA VAL A 3 2.51 -4.08 16.32
C VAL A 3 4.01 -4.08 16.01
N ILE A 4 4.66 -2.92 16.17
CA ILE A 4 6.10 -2.77 15.96
C ILE A 4 6.96 -3.60 16.92
N ASP A 5 6.51 -3.80 18.16
CA ASP A 5 7.22 -4.60 19.16
C ASP A 5 7.19 -6.09 18.78
N ILE A 6 6.08 -6.54 18.18
CA ILE A 6 5.89 -7.91 17.70
C ILE A 6 6.76 -8.17 16.46
N LEU A 7 6.80 -7.21 15.53
CA LEU A 7 7.61 -7.32 14.32
C LEU A 7 9.11 -7.36 14.66
N ASN A 8 9.56 -6.54 15.61
CA ASN A 8 10.95 -6.56 16.06
C ASN A 8 11.33 -7.91 16.72
N GLN A 9 10.46 -8.48 17.55
CA GLN A 9 10.70 -9.81 18.14
C GLN A 9 10.75 -10.93 17.09
N LEU A 10 9.96 -10.84 16.02
CA LEU A 10 9.97 -11.80 14.92
C LEU A 10 11.23 -11.64 14.06
N ASP A 11 11.76 -10.43 13.94
CA ASP A 11 12.98 -10.14 13.17
C ASP A 11 14.25 -10.58 13.92
N GLU A 12 14.35 -10.31 15.22
CA GLU A 12 15.44 -10.78 16.09
C GLU A 12 15.57 -12.32 16.09
N LYS A 13 14.46 -13.03 15.89
CA LYS A 13 14.41 -14.49 15.81
C LYS A 13 14.54 -15.04 14.37
N GLY A 14 14.72 -14.18 13.37
CA GLY A 14 14.80 -14.55 11.96
C GLY A 14 13.49 -15.11 11.37
N GLN A 15 12.40 -15.05 12.11
CA GLN A 15 11.09 -15.59 11.70
C GLN A 15 10.37 -14.65 10.74
N LEU A 16 10.69 -13.35 10.75
CA LEU A 16 10.09 -12.37 9.85
C LEU A 16 10.35 -12.71 8.38
N VAL A 17 11.58 -13.12 8.05
CA VAL A 17 11.96 -13.53 6.69
C VAL A 17 11.29 -14.84 6.28
N ALA A 18 11.13 -15.79 7.22
CA ALA A 18 10.42 -17.05 6.97
C ALA A 18 8.93 -16.81 6.73
N LEU A 19 8.31 -15.94 7.52
CA LEU A 19 6.91 -15.52 7.36
C LEU A 19 6.70 -14.69 6.08
N TYR A 20 7.70 -13.91 5.68
CA TYR A 20 7.69 -13.22 4.39
C TYR A 20 7.76 -14.18 3.20
N ARG A 21 8.72 -15.11 3.21
CA ARG A 21 8.90 -16.10 2.13
C ARG A 21 7.76 -17.10 2.03
N SER A 22 7.10 -17.42 3.15
CA SER A 22 5.90 -18.26 3.19
C SER A 22 4.61 -17.50 2.81
N GLY A 23 4.69 -16.19 2.56
CA GLY A 23 3.55 -15.35 2.19
C GLY A 23 2.62 -15.01 3.35
N CYS A 24 2.96 -15.39 4.58
CA CYS A 24 2.19 -15.07 5.78
C CYS A 24 2.27 -13.58 6.17
N ILE A 25 3.36 -12.90 5.81
CA ILE A 25 3.56 -11.46 6.02
C ILE A 25 4.02 -10.86 4.69
N ASN A 26 3.42 -9.76 4.24
CA ASN A 26 3.90 -9.06 3.06
C ASN A 26 4.77 -7.87 3.51
N VAL A 27 6.10 -8.02 3.44
CA VAL A 27 7.08 -7.01 3.91
C VAL A 27 7.30 -5.90 2.87
N ARG A 28 6.68 -5.99 1.69
CA ARG A 28 6.42 -4.82 0.83
C ARG A 28 5.22 -4.04 1.36
N THR A 29 5.28 -3.63 2.62
CA THR A 29 4.32 -2.68 3.18
C THR A 29 4.64 -1.30 2.65
N TYR A 30 4.12 -0.96 1.48
CA TYR A 30 4.01 0.43 1.09
C TYR A 30 3.16 1.15 2.14
N ALA A 31 3.62 2.30 2.63
CA ALA A 31 2.76 3.11 3.49
C ALA A 31 1.52 3.49 2.67
N TYR A 32 0.33 3.38 3.26
CA TYR A 32 -0.91 3.78 2.57
C TYR A 32 -0.84 5.21 2.01
N ARG A 33 -0.06 6.06 2.68
CA ARG A 33 0.28 7.40 2.21
C ARG A 33 1.01 7.41 0.86
N ASP A 34 1.99 6.55 0.65
CA ASP A 34 2.79 6.51 -0.57
C ASP A 34 1.93 6.04 -1.76
N VAL A 35 1.10 5.01 -1.52
CA VAL A 35 0.12 4.52 -2.50
C VAL A 35 -0.86 5.63 -2.89
N TYR A 36 -1.36 6.37 -1.89
CA TYR A 36 -2.30 7.47 -2.11
C TYR A 36 -1.67 8.64 -2.88
N LEU A 37 -0.46 9.07 -2.51
CA LEU A 37 0.25 10.16 -3.19
C LEU A 37 0.56 9.79 -4.65
N ARG A 38 0.97 8.54 -4.90
CA ARG A 38 1.22 8.06 -6.26
C ARG A 38 -0.06 8.05 -7.10
N TRP A 39 -1.17 7.58 -6.52
CA TRP A 39 -2.47 7.63 -7.17
C TRP A 39 -2.92 9.07 -7.47
N GLN A 40 -2.81 10.00 -6.52
CA GLN A 40 -3.17 11.40 -6.74
C GLN A 40 -2.35 12.02 -7.88
N THR A 41 -1.05 11.72 -7.93
CA THR A 41 -0.16 12.20 -8.99
C THR A 41 -0.60 11.67 -10.36
N LEU A 42 -0.91 10.37 -10.46
CA LEU A 42 -1.37 9.78 -11.71
C LEU A 42 -2.75 10.30 -12.12
N ARG A 43 -3.70 10.39 -11.18
CA ARG A 43 -5.03 10.95 -11.40
C ARG A 43 -5.00 12.40 -11.88
N ALA A 44 -4.10 13.23 -11.34
CA ALA A 44 -3.95 14.62 -11.76
C ALA A 44 -3.25 14.78 -13.11
N SER A 45 -2.65 13.72 -13.65
CA SER A 45 -2.03 13.78 -14.98
C SER A 45 -3.09 13.84 -16.08
N MET A 46 -2.81 14.58 -17.17
CA MET A 46 -3.72 14.66 -18.33
C MET A 46 -4.08 13.28 -18.91
N ARG A 47 -3.24 12.26 -18.69
CA ARG A 47 -3.46 10.90 -19.17
C ARG A 47 -4.58 10.15 -18.43
N TYR A 48 -4.79 10.47 -17.15
CA TYR A 48 -5.74 9.76 -16.29
C TYR A 48 -6.74 10.68 -15.59
N TYR A 49 -6.86 11.93 -16.05
CA TYR A 49 -7.79 12.91 -15.50
C TYR A 49 -9.24 12.39 -15.44
N GLU A 50 -9.66 11.63 -16.46
CA GLU A 50 -11.00 11.03 -16.55
C GLU A 50 -11.02 9.51 -16.26
N ASP A 51 -9.85 8.84 -16.19
CA ASP A 51 -9.74 7.39 -15.97
C ASP A 51 -9.10 7.05 -14.61
N ASN A 52 -9.87 7.24 -13.55
CA ASN A 52 -9.48 6.86 -12.19
C ASN A 52 -9.15 5.36 -12.08
N ALA A 53 -9.85 4.50 -12.82
CA ALA A 53 -9.60 3.06 -12.78
C ALA A 53 -8.28 2.69 -13.44
N GLY A 54 -7.91 3.37 -14.53
CA GLY A 54 -6.61 3.29 -15.18
C GLY A 54 -5.48 3.75 -14.27
N ALA A 55 -5.64 4.89 -13.59
CA ALA A 55 -4.67 5.36 -12.60
C ALA A 55 -4.44 4.31 -11.49
N VAL A 56 -5.51 3.72 -10.96
CA VAL A 56 -5.44 2.68 -9.92
C VAL A 56 -4.69 1.43 -10.41
N ARG A 57 -4.99 0.95 -11.63
CA ARG A 57 -4.30 -0.21 -12.22
C ARG A 57 -2.81 0.07 -12.44
N GLN A 58 -2.47 1.28 -12.87
CA GLN A 58 -1.09 1.69 -13.08
C GLN A 58 -0.31 1.75 -11.75
N VAL A 59 -0.89 2.32 -10.69
CA VAL A 59 -0.29 2.32 -9.35
C VAL A 59 -0.07 0.88 -8.85
N ALA A 60 -1.07 0.02 -9.02
CA ALA A 60 -0.98 -1.38 -8.62
C ALA A 60 0.17 -2.12 -9.33
N ALA A 61 0.34 -1.87 -10.64
CA ALA A 61 1.42 -2.43 -11.43
C ALA A 61 2.80 -1.87 -11.03
N GLU A 62 2.94 -0.55 -10.90
CA GLU A 62 4.20 0.12 -10.53
C GLU A 62 4.70 -0.26 -9.14
N MET A 63 3.77 -0.48 -8.21
CA MET A 63 4.08 -0.83 -6.83
C MET A 63 4.00 -2.35 -6.59
N GLU A 64 3.79 -3.17 -7.62
CA GLU A 64 3.69 -4.64 -7.50
C GLU A 64 2.72 -5.09 -6.37
N ILE A 65 1.57 -4.42 -6.26
CA ILE A 65 0.51 -4.73 -5.28
C ILE A 65 -0.84 -5.00 -5.96
N SER A 66 -1.77 -5.58 -5.21
CA SER A 66 -3.13 -5.83 -5.72
C SER A 66 -3.92 -4.53 -5.89
N VAL A 67 -4.75 -4.45 -6.95
CA VAL A 67 -5.70 -3.35 -7.16
C VAL A 67 -6.59 -3.07 -5.92
N PRO A 68 -7.14 -4.09 -5.22
CA PRO A 68 -7.87 -3.87 -3.97
C PRO A 68 -7.06 -3.20 -2.86
N SER A 69 -5.73 -3.38 -2.82
CA SER A 69 -4.88 -2.69 -1.85
C SER A 69 -4.80 -1.19 -2.13
N VAL A 70 -4.76 -0.79 -3.40
CA VAL A 70 -4.78 0.62 -3.81
C VAL A 70 -6.11 1.28 -3.43
N TYR A 71 -7.24 0.63 -3.72
CA TYR A 71 -8.56 1.14 -3.32
C TYR A 71 -8.71 1.30 -1.80
N ARG A 72 -8.21 0.33 -1.02
CA ARG A 72 -8.23 0.44 0.45
C ARG A 72 -7.38 1.61 0.96
N ALA A 73 -6.21 1.84 0.34
CA ALA A 73 -5.36 2.97 0.67
C ALA A 73 -6.06 4.31 0.39
N ILE A 74 -6.68 4.45 -0.80
CA ILE A 74 -7.45 5.64 -1.18
C ILE A 74 -8.59 5.89 -0.21
N ALA A 75 -9.44 4.89 0.01
CA ALA A 75 -10.59 5.02 0.91
C ALA A 75 -10.21 5.34 2.36
N GLY A 76 -9.08 4.80 2.84
CA GLY A 76 -8.57 5.11 4.18
C GLY A 76 -8.09 6.55 4.32
N MET A 77 -7.42 7.09 3.30
CA MET A 77 -6.86 8.44 3.32
C MET A 77 -7.90 9.54 3.04
N GLU A 78 -8.85 9.30 2.13
CA GLU A 78 -9.95 10.24 1.87
C GLU A 78 -10.80 10.45 3.13
N LYS A 79 -11.12 9.37 3.86
CA LYS A 79 -11.84 9.46 5.15
C LYS A 79 -11.06 10.20 6.25
N THR A 80 -9.73 10.17 6.20
CA THR A 80 -8.89 10.90 7.16
C THR A 80 -8.85 12.40 6.85
N THR A 81 -9.22 12.79 5.63
CA THR A 81 -9.19 14.20 5.17
C THR A 81 -10.50 14.94 5.47
N GLU A 82 -11.58 14.23 5.84
CA GLU A 82 -12.91 14.78 6.15
C GLU A 82 -13.13 15.08 7.66
N ALA A 83 -12.08 15.05 8.49
CA ALA A 83 -12.13 15.35 9.93
C ALA A 83 -11.41 16.66 10.26
#